data_AF-A0A922LI00-F1
#
_entry.id   AF-A0A922LI00-F1
#
_cell.length_a   1.000
_cell.length_b   1.000
_cell.length_c   1.000
_cell.angle_alpha   90.00
_cell.angle_beta   90.00
_cell.angle_gamma   90.00
#
_symmetry.space_group_name_H-M   'P 1'
#
loop_
_entity.id
_entity.type
_entity.pdbx_description
1 polymer ?
#
loop_
_entity_poly.entity_id
_entity_poly.type
_entity_poly.pdbx_seq_one_letter_code
_entity_poly.pdbx_strand_id
1 'polypeptide(L)'
;MSDDVELSTELNKIVLSEKCHSEKKFQPIEPLFTDTQNGITFRQYIGESDLNSIIHLIANDLSEPYSIYTYRYFIYNWPKLCLLAVSEDGTCVGTIVCKMEGSIGTVREGYIAMLAVEENHRRIGIGSRLAQLAIELMIQDRCDEISLEAEVDNKAALSLYEQLGFYRDKRLLRYYLNGRDAFRLKLWLTPRMTNGLL
;
A
#
# COMPACT_ATOMS: atom_id res chain seq x y z
N MET A 1 14.61 -52.59 8.32
CA MET A 1 13.22 -52.08 8.46
C MET A 1 12.98 -51.42 9.83
N SER A 2 13.91 -51.49 10.78
CA SER A 2 13.84 -50.78 12.07
C SER A 2 14.54 -49.42 12.06
N ASP A 3 15.58 -49.24 11.25
CA ASP A 3 16.49 -48.11 11.42
C ASP A 3 16.05 -46.85 10.63
N ASP A 4 15.25 -47.02 9.57
CA ASP A 4 14.70 -45.91 8.77
C ASP A 4 13.56 -45.15 9.49
N VAL A 5 12.82 -45.85 10.36
CA VAL A 5 11.72 -45.25 11.15
C VAL A 5 12.29 -44.37 12.26
N GLU A 6 13.41 -44.77 12.86
CA GLU A 6 14.08 -44.03 13.93
C GLU A 6 14.72 -42.74 13.39
N LEU A 7 15.37 -42.79 12.22
CA LEU A 7 15.93 -41.62 11.54
C LEU A 7 14.84 -40.61 11.11
N SER A 8 13.69 -41.09 10.65
CA SER A 8 12.54 -40.21 10.29
C SER A 8 11.92 -39.52 11.50
N THR A 9 12.02 -40.15 12.68
CA THR A 9 11.49 -39.62 13.94
C THR A 9 12.43 -38.56 14.54
N GLU A 10 13.75 -38.75 14.41
CA GLU A 10 14.75 -37.76 14.78
C GLU A 10 14.79 -36.55 13.85
N LEU A 11 14.66 -36.75 12.53
CA LEU A 11 14.52 -35.66 11.57
C LEU A 11 13.26 -34.83 11.84
N ASN A 12 12.14 -35.47 12.18
CA ASN A 12 10.93 -34.74 12.58
C ASN A 12 11.09 -33.99 13.92
N LYS A 13 11.87 -34.50 14.87
CA LYS A 13 12.20 -33.78 16.11
C LYS A 13 13.10 -32.57 15.87
N ILE A 14 14.03 -32.66 14.91
CA ILE A 14 14.91 -31.55 14.51
C ILE A 14 14.13 -30.47 13.75
N VAL A 15 13.23 -30.86 12.84
CA VAL A 15 12.34 -29.92 12.12
C VAL A 15 11.32 -29.26 13.06
N LEU A 16 10.90 -29.97 14.13
CA LEU A 16 10.01 -29.41 15.16
C LEU A 16 10.76 -28.57 16.21
N SER A 17 12.07 -28.74 16.40
CA SER A 17 12.87 -27.95 17.35
C SER A 17 13.44 -26.66 16.75
N GLU A 18 13.48 -26.53 15.41
CA GLU A 18 13.84 -25.27 14.74
C GLU A 18 12.64 -24.30 14.60
N LYS A 19 11.44 -24.72 15.02
CA LYS A 19 10.31 -23.81 15.32
C LYS A 19 10.45 -23.20 16.72
N CYS A 20 11.45 -22.36 16.91
CA CYS A 20 11.44 -21.39 18.02
C CYS A 20 12.24 -20.12 17.68
N HIS A 21 12.00 -19.57 16.49
CA HIS A 21 12.32 -18.16 16.24
C HIS A 21 11.25 -17.33 16.92
N SER A 22 11.62 -16.80 18.09
CA SER A 22 10.91 -15.88 18.96
C SER A 22 9.55 -15.41 18.45
N GLU A 23 8.49 -15.71 19.20
CA GLU A 23 7.35 -14.82 19.28
C GLU A 23 7.89 -13.43 19.63
N LYS A 24 8.16 -12.61 18.62
CA LYS A 24 8.38 -11.18 18.81
C LYS A 24 7.09 -10.71 19.43
N LYS A 25 7.12 -10.40 20.74
CA LYS A 25 6.07 -9.64 21.42
C LYS A 25 5.59 -8.57 20.44
N PHE A 26 4.35 -8.68 20.00
CA PHE A 26 3.69 -7.69 19.17
C PHE A 26 3.69 -6.40 19.98
N GLN A 27 4.63 -5.50 19.70
CA GLN A 27 4.53 -4.15 20.22
C GLN A 27 3.39 -3.47 19.47
N PRO A 28 2.47 -2.78 20.15
CA PRO A 28 1.42 -2.04 19.46
C PRO A 28 2.08 -1.09 18.47
N ILE A 29 1.75 -1.21 17.19
CA ILE A 29 2.17 -0.21 16.21
C ILE A 29 1.36 1.04 16.55
N GLU A 30 2.04 2.09 17.00
CA GLU A 30 1.38 3.36 17.26
C GLU A 30 0.68 3.84 15.98
N PRO A 31 -0.54 4.39 16.11
CA PRO A 31 -1.24 4.92 14.95
C PRO A 31 -0.43 6.06 14.34
N LEU A 32 -0.43 6.13 13.01
CA LEU A 32 0.18 7.24 12.27
C LEU A 32 -0.59 8.54 12.49
N PHE A 33 -1.91 8.43 12.64
CA PHE A 33 -2.81 9.56 12.88
C PHE A 33 -4.15 9.04 13.42
N THR A 34 -4.80 9.83 14.28
CA THR A 34 -6.17 9.56 14.73
C THR A 34 -7.02 10.80 14.51
N ASP A 35 -8.06 10.63 13.70
CA ASP A 35 -9.13 11.61 13.54
C ASP A 35 -10.18 11.39 14.64
N THR A 36 -10.07 12.14 15.73
CA THR A 36 -11.00 12.06 16.86
C THR A 36 -12.39 12.60 16.53
N GLN A 37 -12.55 13.41 15.48
CA GLN A 37 -13.84 13.94 15.08
C GLN A 37 -14.69 12.88 14.38
N ASN A 38 -14.05 12.07 13.53
CA ASN A 38 -14.72 11.02 12.75
C ASN A 38 -14.53 9.61 13.33
N GLY A 39 -13.79 9.47 14.44
CA GLY A 39 -13.54 8.18 15.07
C GLY A 39 -12.68 7.25 14.21
N ILE A 40 -11.76 7.79 13.40
CA ILE A 40 -10.95 7.02 12.47
C ILE A 40 -9.49 7.00 12.90
N THR A 41 -8.93 5.81 13.06
CA THR A 41 -7.51 5.57 13.33
C THR A 41 -6.80 5.11 12.06
N PHE A 42 -5.72 5.79 11.70
CA PHE A 42 -4.88 5.48 10.55
C PHE A 42 -3.61 4.78 11.03
N ARG A 43 -3.32 3.59 10.50
CA ARG A 43 -2.18 2.78 10.93
C ARG A 43 -1.61 1.94 9.79
N GLN A 44 -0.42 1.39 10.01
CA GLN A 44 0.20 0.45 9.09
C GLN A 44 -0.47 -0.93 9.17
N TYR A 45 -0.32 -1.72 8.11
CA TYR A 45 -0.68 -3.13 8.07
C TYR A 45 -0.01 -3.93 9.19
N ILE A 46 -0.78 -4.80 9.86
CA ILE A 46 -0.30 -5.59 11.00
C ILE A 46 -0.39 -7.11 10.82
N GLY A 47 -1.19 -7.62 9.87
CA GLY A 47 -1.33 -9.06 9.69
C GLY A 47 -2.49 -9.50 8.79
N GLU A 48 -2.72 -10.81 8.72
CA GLU A 48 -3.66 -11.42 7.75
C GLU A 48 -5.11 -10.94 7.87
N SER A 49 -5.57 -10.51 9.05
CA SER A 49 -6.89 -9.89 9.21
C SER A 49 -7.04 -8.61 8.39
N ASP A 50 -5.97 -7.83 8.30
CA ASP A 50 -5.92 -6.64 7.45
C ASP A 50 -5.91 -7.01 5.99
N LEU A 51 -5.16 -8.06 5.60
CA LEU A 51 -5.12 -8.51 4.21
C LEU A 51 -6.54 -8.83 3.71
N ASN A 52 -7.32 -9.57 4.51
CA ASN A 52 -8.71 -9.86 4.17
C ASN A 52 -9.55 -8.58 4.02
N SER A 53 -9.36 -7.61 4.92
CA SER A 53 -10.05 -6.32 4.87
C SER A 53 -9.67 -5.48 3.64
N ILE A 54 -8.38 -5.47 3.29
CA ILE A 54 -7.83 -4.80 2.12
C ILE A 54 -8.41 -5.40 0.84
N ILE A 55 -8.41 -6.73 0.72
CA ILE A 55 -8.98 -7.45 -0.43
C ILE A 55 -10.47 -7.11 -0.58
N HIS A 56 -11.23 -7.14 0.53
CA HIS A 56 -12.66 -6.83 0.50
C HIS A 56 -12.93 -5.40 0.01
N LEU A 57 -12.26 -4.40 0.57
CA LEU A 57 -12.43 -3.00 0.15
C LEU A 57 -12.06 -2.80 -1.33
N ILE A 58 -10.93 -3.35 -1.76
CA ILE A 58 -10.43 -3.13 -3.12
C ILE A 58 -11.30 -3.84 -4.16
N ALA A 59 -11.75 -5.07 -3.87
CA ALA A 59 -12.63 -5.81 -4.78
C ALA A 59 -14.00 -5.14 -4.96
N ASN A 60 -14.47 -4.37 -3.96
CA ASN A 60 -15.72 -3.64 -4.02
C ASN A 60 -15.60 -2.27 -4.73
N ASP A 61 -14.40 -1.66 -4.74
CA ASP A 61 -14.21 -0.29 -5.21
C ASP A 61 -13.49 -0.19 -6.56
N LEU A 62 -12.55 -1.08 -6.85
CA LEU A 62 -11.71 -1.01 -8.05
C LEU A 62 -12.22 -1.95 -9.16
N SER A 63 -12.08 -1.49 -10.40
CA SER A 63 -12.50 -2.21 -11.60
C SER A 63 -11.60 -3.39 -11.97
N GLU A 64 -10.38 -3.44 -11.44
CA GLU A 64 -9.35 -4.43 -11.79
C GLU A 64 -9.35 -5.64 -10.83
N PRO A 65 -9.49 -6.87 -11.35
CA PRO A 65 -9.40 -8.07 -10.53
C PRO A 65 -7.93 -8.38 -10.19
N TYR A 66 -7.53 -8.14 -8.94
CA TYR A 66 -6.21 -8.51 -8.46
C TYR A 66 -6.19 -9.93 -7.89
N SER A 67 -5.15 -10.70 -8.23
CA SER A 67 -4.90 -12.00 -7.61
C SER A 67 -4.40 -11.84 -6.16
N ILE A 68 -4.60 -12.87 -5.32
CA ILE A 68 -4.02 -12.90 -3.96
C ILE A 68 -2.50 -12.69 -3.95
N TYR A 69 -1.80 -13.15 -5.00
CA TYR A 69 -0.36 -12.99 -5.14
C TYR A 69 0.04 -11.52 -5.29
N THR A 70 -0.79 -10.71 -5.93
CA THR A 70 -0.55 -9.27 -6.09
C THR A 70 -0.57 -8.57 -4.74
N TYR A 71 -1.61 -8.80 -3.92
CA TYR A 71 -1.68 -8.23 -2.57
C TYR A 71 -0.51 -8.67 -1.70
N ARG A 72 -0.21 -9.97 -1.71
CA ARG A 72 0.91 -10.54 -0.95
C ARG A 72 2.24 -9.95 -1.39
N TYR A 73 2.46 -9.73 -2.68
CA TYR A 73 3.67 -9.09 -3.19
C TYR A 73 3.87 -7.70 -2.55
N PHE A 74 2.85 -6.84 -2.52
CA PHE A 74 2.98 -5.52 -1.88
C PHE A 74 3.22 -5.64 -0.37
N ILE A 75 2.41 -6.43 0.32
CA ILE A 75 2.47 -6.54 1.78
C ILE A 75 3.77 -7.18 2.28
N TYR A 76 4.33 -8.16 1.58
CA TYR A 76 5.59 -8.79 1.99
C TYR A 76 6.79 -7.87 1.77
N ASN A 77 6.80 -7.11 0.66
CA ASN A 77 7.94 -6.27 0.31
C ASN A 77 7.87 -4.88 0.95
N TRP A 78 6.67 -4.31 1.10
CA TRP A 78 6.44 -2.96 1.63
C TRP A 78 5.29 -2.89 2.65
N PRO A 79 5.32 -3.69 3.74
CA PRO A 79 4.24 -3.67 4.74
C PRO A 79 4.04 -2.28 5.36
N LYS A 80 5.12 -1.51 5.49
CA LYS A 80 5.11 -0.15 6.02
C LYS A 80 4.39 0.87 5.14
N LEU A 81 4.25 0.59 3.84
CA LEU A 81 3.58 1.45 2.88
C LEU A 81 2.16 0.96 2.53
N CYS A 82 1.66 -0.03 3.28
CA CYS A 82 0.28 -0.49 3.24
C CYS A 82 -0.42 0.07 4.50
N LEU A 83 -1.33 1.03 4.32
CA LEU A 83 -1.99 1.74 5.42
C LEU A 83 -3.49 1.48 5.42
N LEU A 84 -4.07 1.41 6.61
CA LEU A 84 -5.49 1.21 6.84
C LEU A 84 -6.05 2.39 7.63
N ALA A 85 -7.29 2.76 7.31
CA ALA A 85 -8.16 3.60 8.11
C ALA A 85 -9.20 2.70 8.79
N VAL A 86 -9.23 2.72 10.12
CA VAL A 86 -10.02 1.81 10.96
C VAL A 86 -10.95 2.63 11.85
N SER A 87 -12.24 2.35 11.83
CA SER A 87 -13.24 3.00 12.69
C SER A 87 -13.14 2.51 14.15
N GLU A 88 -13.84 3.20 15.06
CA GLU A 88 -13.84 2.88 16.51
C GLU A 88 -14.29 1.45 16.83
N ASP A 89 -15.16 0.87 16.00
CA ASP A 89 -15.64 -0.51 16.11
C ASP A 89 -14.63 -1.55 15.60
N GLY A 90 -13.48 -1.12 15.07
CA GLY A 90 -12.43 -1.97 14.52
C GLY A 90 -12.60 -2.32 13.04
N THR A 91 -13.63 -1.79 12.37
CA THR A 91 -13.87 -2.04 10.95
C THR A 91 -12.87 -1.27 10.09
N CYS A 92 -12.26 -1.92 9.10
CA CYS A 92 -11.45 -1.23 8.09
C CYS A 92 -12.38 -0.51 7.10
N VAL A 93 -12.29 0.81 7.03
CA VAL A 93 -13.14 1.67 6.18
C VAL A 93 -12.36 2.34 5.05
N GLY A 94 -11.05 2.15 4.99
CA GLY A 94 -10.24 2.62 3.88
C GLY A 94 -8.85 2.01 3.91
N THR A 95 -8.22 1.93 2.74
CA THR A 95 -6.86 1.40 2.59
C THR A 95 -6.11 2.08 1.45
N ILE A 96 -4.80 2.20 1.61
CA ILE A 96 -3.88 2.53 0.54
C ILE A 96 -2.74 1.51 0.52
N VAL A 97 -2.43 0.98 -0.66
CA VAL A 97 -1.35 0.01 -0.89
C VAL A 97 -0.35 0.63 -1.84
N CYS A 98 0.89 0.74 -1.38
CA CYS A 98 1.96 1.33 -2.15
C CYS A 98 3.20 0.44 -2.17
N LYS A 99 4.13 0.75 -3.09
CA LYS A 99 5.50 0.26 -3.09
C LYS A 99 6.49 1.40 -3.24
N MET A 100 7.76 1.10 -3.01
CA MET A 100 8.86 1.99 -3.38
C MET A 100 10.05 1.17 -3.89
N GLU A 101 10.62 1.58 -5.00
CA GLU A 101 11.77 0.92 -5.63
C GLU A 101 12.95 1.89 -5.78
N GLY A 102 14.12 1.34 -6.11
CA GLY A 102 15.36 2.10 -6.24
C GLY A 102 16.32 1.86 -5.09
N SER A 103 17.59 2.20 -5.33
CA SER A 103 18.70 2.05 -4.41
C SER A 103 19.44 3.39 -4.21
N ILE A 104 20.30 3.44 -3.19
CA ILE A 104 21.18 4.58 -2.96
C ILE A 104 22.00 4.86 -4.24
N GLY A 105 21.91 6.08 -4.76
CA GLY A 105 22.59 6.50 -6.00
C GLY A 105 21.76 6.35 -7.28
N THR A 106 20.53 5.83 -7.19
CA THR A 106 19.55 5.79 -8.28
C THR A 106 18.29 6.56 -7.89
N VAL A 107 17.45 6.92 -8.86
CA VAL A 107 16.14 7.52 -8.60
C VAL A 107 15.30 6.53 -7.78
N ARG A 108 14.74 7.00 -6.66
CA ARG A 108 13.84 6.21 -5.82
C ARG A 108 12.40 6.56 -6.12
N GLU A 109 11.68 5.59 -6.66
CA GLU A 109 10.34 5.77 -7.22
C GLU A 109 9.31 5.14 -6.29
N GLY A 110 8.41 5.96 -5.77
CA GLY A 110 7.20 5.54 -5.08
C GLY A 110 6.08 5.25 -6.07
N TYR A 111 5.22 4.30 -5.73
CA TYR A 111 4.07 3.96 -6.53
C TYR A 111 2.85 3.68 -5.66
N ILE A 112 1.77 4.42 -5.91
CA ILE A 112 0.46 4.17 -5.28
C ILE A 112 -0.30 3.19 -6.17
N ALA A 113 -0.42 1.95 -5.71
CA ALA A 113 -1.01 0.88 -6.48
C ALA A 113 -2.53 0.85 -6.37
N MET A 114 -3.04 0.99 -5.15
CA MET A 114 -4.45 0.85 -4.84
C MET A 114 -4.82 1.83 -3.73
N LEU A 115 -5.95 2.52 -3.88
CA LEU A 115 -6.58 3.34 -2.85
C LEU A 115 -8.08 3.06 -2.92
N ALA A 116 -8.67 2.65 -1.80
CA ALA A 116 -10.10 2.40 -1.69
C ALA A 116 -10.63 2.95 -0.37
N VAL A 117 -11.85 3.49 -0.39
CA VAL A 117 -12.57 3.95 0.79
C VAL A 117 -14.00 3.43 0.71
N GLU A 118 -14.47 2.85 1.81
CA GLU A 118 -15.83 2.34 1.97
C GLU A 118 -16.85 3.44 1.60
N GLU A 119 -17.89 3.09 0.85
CA GLU A 119 -18.76 4.09 0.21
C GLU A 119 -19.39 5.07 1.22
N ASN A 120 -19.86 4.52 2.35
CA ASN A 120 -20.47 5.28 3.44
C ASN A 120 -19.48 6.15 4.24
N HIS A 121 -18.17 5.98 4.02
CA HIS A 121 -17.09 6.73 4.67
C HIS A 121 -16.33 7.63 3.69
N ARG A 122 -16.87 7.84 2.49
CA ARG A 122 -16.30 8.79 1.52
C ARG A 122 -16.62 10.23 1.89
N ARG A 123 -15.93 11.17 1.24
CA ARG A 123 -16.18 12.62 1.35
C ARG A 123 -15.91 13.25 2.72
N ILE A 124 -15.38 12.49 3.68
CA ILE A 124 -14.90 12.98 4.99
C ILE A 124 -13.36 13.05 5.09
N GLY A 125 -12.65 12.94 3.96
CA GLY A 125 -11.20 13.16 3.90
C GLY A 125 -10.30 11.94 4.13
N ILE A 126 -10.86 10.74 4.36
CA ILE A 126 -10.08 9.51 4.58
C ILE A 126 -9.09 9.22 3.44
N GLY A 127 -9.56 9.25 2.18
CA GLY A 127 -8.70 8.97 1.02
C GLY A 127 -7.53 9.94 0.91
N SER A 128 -7.78 11.23 1.13
CA SER A 128 -6.75 12.27 1.12
C SER A 128 -5.75 12.06 2.26
N ARG A 129 -6.21 11.71 3.47
CA ARG A 129 -5.34 11.45 4.62
C ARG A 129 -4.47 10.20 4.40
N LEU A 130 -5.03 9.12 3.86
CA LEU A 130 -4.28 7.90 3.52
C LEU A 130 -3.16 8.22 2.51
N ALA A 131 -3.47 8.94 1.44
CA ALA A 131 -2.50 9.35 0.43
C ALA A 131 -1.41 10.26 1.03
N GLN A 132 -1.78 11.24 1.85
CA GLN A 132 -0.82 12.12 2.54
C GLN A 132 0.16 11.34 3.42
N LEU A 133 -0.36 10.45 4.27
CA LEU A 133 0.49 9.63 5.15
C LEU A 133 1.42 8.72 4.35
N ALA A 134 0.96 8.12 3.24
CA ALA A 134 1.81 7.31 2.38
C ALA A 134 2.93 8.15 1.72
N ILE A 135 2.60 9.36 1.25
CA ILE A 135 3.57 10.30 0.68
C ILE A 135 4.59 10.72 1.75
N GLU A 136 4.15 11.04 2.97
CA GLU A 136 5.03 11.39 4.09
C GLU A 136 6.01 10.26 4.42
N LEU A 137 5.55 9.01 4.46
CA LEU A 137 6.41 7.84 4.67
C LEU A 137 7.42 7.66 3.53
N MET A 138 7.01 7.86 2.27
CA MET A 138 7.92 7.81 1.12
C MET A 138 8.96 8.95 1.16
N ILE A 139 8.57 10.17 1.55
CA ILE A 139 9.48 11.30 1.75
C ILE A 139 10.49 10.98 2.85
N GLN A 140 10.06 10.38 3.97
CA GLN A 140 10.96 9.97 5.05
C GLN A 140 11.99 8.94 4.59
N ASP A 141 11.61 8.05 3.66
CA ASP A 141 12.54 7.11 3.02
C ASP A 141 13.25 7.72 1.79
N ARG A 142 13.16 9.05 1.64
CA ARG A 142 13.83 9.89 0.64
C ARG A 142 13.49 9.48 -0.81
N CYS A 143 12.22 9.19 -1.06
CA CYS A 143 11.67 9.02 -2.40
C CYS A 143 11.86 10.31 -3.23
N ASP A 144 12.21 10.15 -4.51
CA ASP A 144 12.44 11.25 -5.44
C ASP A 144 11.17 11.64 -6.21
N GLU A 145 10.33 10.66 -6.51
CA GLU A 145 9.10 10.82 -7.27
C GLU A 145 8.07 9.75 -6.93
N ILE A 146 6.79 10.10 -6.98
CA ILE A 146 5.68 9.18 -6.76
C ILE A 146 4.79 9.17 -8.00
N SER A 147 4.37 7.98 -8.44
CA SER A 147 3.45 7.84 -9.57
C SER A 147 2.25 6.95 -9.26
N LEU A 148 1.20 7.11 -10.07
CA LEU A 148 0.02 6.24 -10.09
C LEU A 148 -0.73 6.40 -11.41
N GLU A 149 -1.65 5.47 -11.67
CA GLU A 149 -2.61 5.57 -12.75
C GLU A 149 -4.04 5.70 -12.23
N ALA A 150 -4.83 6.56 -12.87
CA ALA A 150 -6.26 6.68 -12.63
C ALA A 150 -7.04 6.70 -13.95
N GLU A 151 -8.21 6.07 -13.98
CA GLU A 151 -9.13 6.15 -15.12
C GLU A 151 -9.44 7.62 -15.47
N VAL A 152 -9.47 7.94 -16.76
CA VAL A 152 -9.64 9.33 -17.24
C VAL A 152 -10.98 9.97 -16.82
N ASP A 153 -11.98 9.16 -16.49
CA ASP A 153 -13.31 9.58 -16.03
C ASP A 153 -13.49 9.51 -14.50
N ASN A 154 -12.50 9.00 -13.76
CA ASN A 154 -12.51 9.00 -12.29
C ASN A 154 -12.17 10.40 -11.74
N LYS A 155 -13.10 11.33 -11.88
CA LYS A 155 -12.97 12.73 -11.45
C LYS A 155 -12.62 12.86 -9.97
N ALA A 156 -13.08 11.94 -9.13
CA ALA A 156 -12.80 11.95 -7.70
C ALA A 156 -11.32 11.68 -7.42
N ALA A 157 -10.75 10.61 -8.00
CA ALA A 157 -9.33 10.30 -7.86
C ALA A 157 -8.44 11.38 -8.50
N LEU A 158 -8.78 11.84 -9.70
CA LEU A 158 -8.03 12.91 -10.38
C LEU A 158 -7.98 14.18 -9.52
N SER A 159 -9.13 14.64 -9.02
CA SER A 159 -9.20 15.81 -8.14
C SER A 159 -8.41 15.63 -6.84
N LEU A 160 -8.49 14.45 -6.23
CA LEU A 160 -7.76 14.14 -4.99
C LEU A 160 -6.26 14.27 -5.21
N TYR A 161 -5.71 13.61 -6.24
CA TYR A 161 -4.27 13.61 -6.46
C TYR A 161 -3.76 14.95 -6.98
N GLU A 162 -4.52 15.66 -7.82
CA GLU A 162 -4.17 17.02 -8.25
C GLU A 162 -4.08 17.99 -7.06
N GLN A 163 -4.98 17.88 -6.08
CA GLN A 163 -4.91 18.67 -4.84
C GLN A 163 -3.69 18.33 -3.96
N LEU A 164 -3.15 17.12 -4.09
CA LEU A 164 -1.91 16.70 -3.43
C LEU A 164 -0.65 17.07 -4.23
N GLY A 165 -0.79 17.82 -5.33
CA GLY A 165 0.34 18.30 -6.14
C GLY A 165 0.77 17.34 -7.25
N PHE A 166 0.05 16.25 -7.49
CA PHE A 166 0.30 15.42 -8.67
C PHE A 166 -0.12 16.17 -9.93
N TYR A 167 0.65 16.02 -10.99
CA TYR A 167 0.28 16.49 -12.32
C TYR A 167 0.13 15.31 -13.28
N ARG A 168 -0.65 15.50 -14.35
CA ARG A 168 -0.84 14.49 -15.39
C ARG A 168 0.41 14.44 -16.27
N ASP A 169 1.20 13.38 -16.14
CA ASP A 169 2.44 13.17 -16.89
C ASP A 169 2.15 12.64 -18.30
N LYS A 170 1.29 11.62 -18.40
CA LYS A 170 0.95 10.95 -19.66
C LYS A 170 -0.49 10.47 -19.68
N ARG A 171 -1.05 10.33 -20.88
CA ARG A 171 -2.28 9.56 -21.12
C ARG A 171 -1.89 8.20 -21.70
N LEU A 172 -2.39 7.13 -21.09
CA LEU A 172 -2.17 5.74 -21.48
C LEU A 172 -3.45 5.23 -22.15
N LEU A 173 -3.36 4.87 -23.42
CA LEU A 173 -4.52 4.40 -24.19
C LEU A 173 -4.83 2.95 -23.85
N ARG A 174 -6.11 2.65 -23.57
CA ARG A 174 -6.60 1.29 -23.25
C ARG A 174 -5.76 0.58 -22.18
N TYR A 175 -5.47 1.31 -21.10
CA TYR A 175 -4.61 0.85 -20.01
C TYR A 175 -5.27 -0.22 -19.15
N TYR A 176 -6.54 -0.02 -18.82
CA TYR A 176 -7.32 -0.94 -17.99
C TYR A 176 -7.91 -2.07 -18.81
N LEU A 177 -8.22 -3.21 -18.18
CA LEU A 177 -8.74 -4.41 -18.85
C LEU A 177 -10.11 -4.17 -19.51
N ASN A 178 -10.88 -3.23 -18.97
CA ASN A 178 -12.14 -2.76 -19.55
C ASN A 178 -11.95 -1.90 -20.81
N GLY A 179 -10.71 -1.67 -21.25
CA GLY A 179 -10.35 -0.86 -22.42
C GLY A 179 -10.36 0.65 -22.18
N ARG A 180 -10.57 1.10 -20.94
CA ARG A 180 -10.52 2.53 -20.59
C ARG A 180 -9.08 3.04 -20.57
N ASP A 181 -8.95 4.32 -20.92
CA ASP A 181 -7.70 5.04 -20.82
C ASP A 181 -7.38 5.39 -19.37
N ALA A 182 -6.10 5.59 -19.07
CA ALA A 182 -5.64 6.13 -17.80
C ALA A 182 -4.86 7.43 -18.00
N PHE A 183 -4.87 8.29 -16.99
CA PHE A 183 -3.81 9.26 -16.79
C PHE A 183 -2.76 8.66 -15.84
N ARG A 184 -1.49 8.71 -16.25
CA ARG A 184 -0.38 8.61 -15.31
C ARG A 184 -0.21 9.95 -14.63
N LEU A 185 -0.36 9.95 -13.31
CA LEU A 185 -0.15 11.09 -12.44
C LEU A 185 1.23 10.95 -11.79
N LYS A 186 1.92 12.09 -11.59
CA LYS A 186 3.26 12.10 -11.01
C LYS A 186 3.44 13.26 -10.04
N LEU A 187 4.12 13.00 -8.93
CA LEU A 187 4.55 13.98 -7.92
C LEU A 187 6.08 13.92 -7.81
N TRP A 188 6.75 15.05 -8.02
CA TRP A 188 8.21 15.15 -7.80
C TRP A 188 8.46 15.67 -6.38
N LEU A 189 9.29 14.96 -5.62
CA LEU A 189 9.62 15.30 -4.24
C LEU A 189 11.00 15.95 -4.13
N THR A 190 11.96 15.46 -4.91
CA THR A 190 13.28 16.09 -5.02
C THR A 190 13.24 17.14 -6.15
N PRO A 191 13.78 18.36 -5.96
CA PRO A 191 13.94 19.30 -7.06
C PRO A 191 14.71 18.61 -8.17
N ARG A 192 14.17 18.60 -9.39
CA ARG A 192 14.93 18.15 -10.57
C ARG A 192 16.24 18.93 -10.55
N MET A 193 17.37 18.25 -10.37
CA MET A 193 18.64 18.81 -10.78
C MET A 193 18.53 18.97 -12.29
N THR A 194 18.11 20.14 -12.73
CA THR A 194 18.30 20.57 -14.11
C THR A 194 19.80 20.52 -14.33
N ASN A 195 20.27 19.47 -14.99
CA ASN A 195 21.63 19.42 -15.50
C ASN A 195 21.86 20.73 -16.24
N GLY A 196 22.78 21.53 -15.73
CA GLY A 196 23.14 22.81 -16.30
C GLY A 196 23.55 22.62 -17.75
N LEU A 197 22.70 23.08 -18.67
CA LEU A 197 23.13 23.53 -19.97
C LEU A 197 23.50 25.01 -19.80
N LEU A 198 24.79 25.23 -19.53
CA LEU A 198 25.51 26.46 -19.88
C LEU A 198 26.58 26.09 -20.91
#